data_AF-A0A9P4WR34-F1
#
_entry.id   AF-A0A9P4WR34-F1
#
_cell.length_a   1.000
_cell.length_b   1.000
_cell.length_c   1.000
_cell.angle_alpha   90.00
_cell.angle_beta   90.00
_cell.angle_gamma   90.00
#
_symmetry.space_group_name_H-M   'P 1'
#
loop_
_entity.id
_entity.type
_entity.pdbx_description
1 polymer ?
#
loop_
_entity_poly.entity_id
_entity_poly.type
_entity_poly.pdbx_seq_one_letter_code
_entity_poly.pdbx_strand_id
1 'polypeptide(L)'
;MSSFDRDGTVAIIRDYYHFLTKMYLDESQIVEPPPGGWPNITPETMRPLGKTDVVVDLLRHLPYVKSSGDDGPRVAPYVRSAEWPDLANSLTREAEPWGILVCTDGWDSSDSNTCDIHGGPVPPYCVGLTFARKYDTVLLLDTEWSCVWWIDCPDEIESSRHWRITQEERDDANVPIIVEDDGAYSKADALQLSDDEGNESRTSSESPPTSDDEDQGDLEDGFVQDDEDPNSDGVEDGEDEADDDDDDDDGRPEWMQDSWHPQWLIPEFFEKMKRHFQQLDFVPKDSKEVLEGWPQDIRDNTEFRLADKLKPIYRKHGWPNLEEYRKEDCLKEVRTTVR
;
A
#
# COMPACT_ATOMS: atom_id res chain seq x y z
N MET A 1 27.00 -11.88 0.01
CA MET A 1 25.56 -12.01 0.29
C MET A 1 25.39 -12.84 1.56
N SER A 2 24.59 -12.36 2.51
CA SER A 2 24.09 -13.20 3.60
C SER A 2 23.08 -14.20 3.02
N SER A 3 22.88 -15.34 3.68
CA SER A 3 21.70 -16.17 3.39
C SER A 3 20.45 -15.43 3.88
N PHE A 4 19.37 -15.52 3.13
CA PHE A 4 18.04 -15.10 3.57
C PHE A 4 17.63 -15.84 4.85
N ASP A 5 17.10 -15.12 5.84
CA ASP A 5 16.58 -15.72 7.07
C ASP A 5 15.08 -16.04 6.93
N ARG A 6 14.81 -17.25 6.42
CA ARG A 6 13.47 -17.81 6.32
C ARG A 6 12.78 -17.89 7.68
N ASP A 7 13.48 -18.38 8.71
CA ASP A 7 12.83 -18.70 9.99
C ASP A 7 12.54 -17.44 10.80
N GLY A 8 13.41 -16.43 10.75
CA GLY A 8 13.14 -15.09 11.25
C GLY A 8 11.95 -14.44 10.51
N THR A 9 11.93 -14.49 9.18
CA THR A 9 10.80 -13.98 8.37
C THR A 9 9.47 -14.66 8.73
N VAL A 10 9.48 -15.99 8.83
CA VAL A 10 8.33 -16.81 9.24
C VAL A 10 7.87 -16.47 10.66
N ALA A 11 8.79 -16.16 11.58
CA ALA A 11 8.44 -15.72 12.93
C ALA A 11 7.80 -14.32 12.95
N ILE A 12 8.34 -13.37 12.18
CA ILE A 12 7.83 -11.98 12.07
C ILE A 12 6.40 -11.97 11.52
N ILE A 13 6.13 -12.69 10.42
CA ILE A 13 4.80 -12.75 9.80
C ILE A 13 3.78 -13.43 10.74
N ARG A 14 4.21 -14.47 11.46
CA ARG A 14 3.38 -15.13 12.49
C ARG A 14 3.01 -14.18 13.63
N ASP A 15 3.98 -13.44 14.17
CA ASP A 15 3.72 -12.50 15.25
C ASP A 15 2.79 -11.36 14.80
N TYR A 16 2.96 -10.86 13.58
CA TYR A 16 2.02 -9.92 12.98
C TYR A 16 0.60 -10.49 12.92
N TYR A 17 0.40 -11.70 12.41
CA TYR A 17 -0.92 -12.32 12.37
C TYR A 17 -1.51 -12.56 13.77
N HIS A 18 -0.71 -12.97 14.76
CA HIS A 18 -1.17 -13.07 16.16
C HIS A 18 -1.46 -11.70 16.79
N PHE A 19 -0.79 -10.62 16.38
CA PHE A 19 -1.17 -9.27 16.78
C PHE A 19 -2.58 -8.92 16.25
N LEU A 20 -2.87 -9.22 14.97
CA LEU A 20 -4.22 -9.00 14.40
C LEU A 20 -5.29 -9.80 15.15
N THR A 21 -5.01 -11.02 15.61
CA THR A 21 -5.98 -11.82 16.39
C THR A 21 -6.24 -11.25 17.78
N LYS A 22 -5.31 -10.50 18.37
CA LYS A 22 -5.55 -9.76 19.62
C LYS A 22 -6.48 -8.55 19.42
N MET A 23 -6.49 -7.96 18.22
CA MET A 23 -7.29 -6.78 17.90
C MET A 23 -8.70 -7.10 17.34
N TYR A 24 -8.79 -7.79 16.21
CA TYR A 24 -10.08 -7.99 15.52
C TYR A 24 -10.23 -9.37 14.84
N LEU A 25 -9.14 -9.94 14.34
CA LEU A 25 -9.17 -11.18 13.56
C LEU A 25 -9.55 -12.38 14.44
N ASP A 26 -10.32 -13.32 13.91
CA ASP A 26 -10.64 -14.56 14.61
C ASP A 26 -9.45 -15.53 14.54
N GLU A 27 -9.01 -16.06 15.69
CA GLU A 27 -7.86 -16.96 15.79
C GLU A 27 -7.99 -18.20 14.89
N SER A 28 -9.21 -18.68 14.65
CA SER A 28 -9.48 -19.83 13.77
C SER A 28 -9.22 -19.57 12.27
N GLN A 29 -9.02 -18.31 11.88
CA GLN A 29 -8.59 -17.93 10.53
C GLN A 29 -7.10 -18.17 10.31
N ILE A 30 -6.26 -18.20 11.36
CA ILE A 30 -4.83 -18.48 11.20
C ILE A 30 -4.62 -19.98 11.04
N VAL A 31 -3.79 -20.38 10.07
CA VAL A 31 -3.38 -21.77 9.83
C VAL A 31 -1.87 -21.87 9.86
N GLU A 32 -1.37 -22.69 10.78
CA GLU A 32 0.05 -22.98 10.91
C GLU A 32 0.47 -24.11 9.95
N PRO A 33 1.66 -24.03 9.33
CA PRO A 33 2.23 -25.12 8.58
C PRO A 33 2.53 -26.32 9.49
N PRO A 34 2.46 -27.56 8.97
CA PRO A 34 3.04 -28.72 9.63
C PRO A 34 4.56 -28.54 9.91
N PRO A 35 5.18 -29.32 10.81
CA PRO A 35 6.62 -29.22 11.12
C PRO A 35 7.60 -29.46 9.96
N GLY A 36 7.13 -29.93 8.80
CA GLY A 36 7.89 -30.06 7.55
C GLY A 36 7.39 -29.16 6.43
N GLY A 37 6.62 -28.12 6.78
CA GLY A 37 5.95 -27.21 5.86
C GLY A 37 4.70 -27.78 5.20
N TRP A 38 4.06 -26.95 4.38
CA TRP A 38 2.91 -27.31 3.55
C TRP A 38 3.31 -28.38 2.50
N PRO A 39 2.73 -29.59 2.53
CA PRO A 39 3.22 -30.73 1.74
C PRO A 39 2.95 -30.60 0.23
N ASN A 40 2.07 -29.68 -0.16
CA ASN A 40 1.70 -29.38 -1.53
C ASN A 40 2.46 -28.18 -2.12
N ILE A 41 3.18 -27.41 -1.31
CA ILE A 41 4.11 -26.37 -1.79
C ILE A 41 5.48 -27.04 -1.99
N THR A 42 5.80 -27.36 -3.24
CA THR A 42 7.03 -28.05 -3.64
C THR A 42 7.67 -27.37 -4.85
N PRO A 43 8.99 -27.51 -5.08
CA PRO A 43 9.64 -26.98 -6.28
C PRO A 43 8.99 -27.48 -7.59
N GLU A 44 8.43 -28.69 -7.59
CA GLU A 44 7.69 -29.24 -8.72
C GLU A 44 6.36 -28.54 -8.96
N THR A 45 5.56 -28.34 -7.90
CA THR A 45 4.24 -27.70 -7.97
C THR A 45 4.37 -26.21 -8.29
N MET A 46 5.38 -25.53 -7.73
CA MET A 46 5.60 -24.10 -7.88
C MET A 46 6.42 -23.72 -9.12
N ARG A 47 7.03 -24.70 -9.80
CA ARG A 47 7.80 -24.52 -11.05
C ARG A 47 7.15 -23.60 -12.09
N PRO A 48 5.83 -23.66 -12.35
CA PRO A 48 5.20 -22.80 -13.37
C PRO A 48 5.25 -21.30 -13.06
N LEU A 49 5.51 -20.92 -11.81
CA LEU A 49 5.62 -19.52 -11.37
C LEU A 49 7.02 -18.93 -11.57
N GLY A 50 8.02 -19.74 -11.97
CA GLY A 50 9.40 -19.30 -12.21
C GLY A 50 10.18 -18.80 -10.99
N LYS A 51 9.62 -18.88 -9.77
CA LYS A 51 10.25 -18.37 -8.54
C LYS A 51 11.40 -19.24 -8.04
N THR A 52 12.30 -18.68 -7.23
CA THR A 52 13.48 -19.37 -6.69
C THR A 52 13.12 -20.42 -5.64
N ASP A 53 14.02 -21.40 -5.42
CA ASP A 53 13.87 -22.39 -4.35
C ASP A 53 13.76 -21.72 -2.95
N VAL A 54 14.37 -20.55 -2.75
CA VAL A 54 14.27 -19.76 -1.50
C VAL A 54 12.85 -19.24 -1.28
N VAL A 55 12.22 -18.68 -2.33
CA VAL A 55 10.81 -18.27 -2.29
C VAL A 55 9.89 -19.46 -2.04
N VAL A 56 10.11 -20.59 -2.72
CA VAL A 56 9.30 -21.80 -2.54
C VAL A 56 9.42 -22.35 -1.12
N ASP A 57 10.63 -22.36 -0.55
CA ASP A 57 10.86 -22.81 0.82
C ASP A 57 10.29 -21.83 1.88
N LEU A 58 10.28 -20.52 1.60
CA LEU A 58 9.57 -19.54 2.42
C LEU A 58 8.06 -19.81 2.43
N LEU A 59 7.41 -19.83 1.25
CA LEU A 59 5.97 -20.08 1.14
C LEU A 59 5.56 -21.40 1.81
N ARG A 60 6.39 -22.43 1.68
CA ARG A 60 6.19 -23.73 2.32
C ARG A 60 6.12 -23.65 3.86
N HIS A 61 6.72 -22.64 4.49
CA HIS A 61 6.83 -22.53 5.95
C HIS A 61 6.11 -21.30 6.55
N LEU A 62 5.38 -20.52 5.75
CA LEU A 62 4.55 -19.42 6.27
C LEU A 62 3.26 -19.93 6.93
N PRO A 63 2.79 -19.26 8.00
CA PRO A 63 1.38 -19.33 8.40
C PRO A 63 0.52 -18.56 7.38
N TYR A 64 -0.76 -18.92 7.28
CA TYR A 64 -1.70 -18.28 6.35
C TYR A 64 -3.00 -17.86 7.04
N VAL A 65 -3.66 -16.84 6.50
CA VAL A 65 -4.99 -16.41 6.93
C VAL A 65 -6.03 -16.96 5.96
N LYS A 66 -7.00 -17.73 6.45
CA LYS A 66 -8.04 -18.36 5.62
C LYS A 66 -8.93 -17.35 4.91
N SER A 67 -9.10 -17.47 3.60
CA SER A 67 -10.17 -16.77 2.88
C SER A 67 -11.48 -17.51 3.05
N SER A 68 -12.38 -16.91 3.82
CA SER A 68 -13.75 -17.39 3.99
C SER A 68 -14.62 -16.96 2.79
N GLY A 69 -14.27 -17.42 1.58
CA GLY A 69 -14.97 -17.15 0.31
C GLY A 69 -14.29 -16.07 -0.54
N ASP A 70 -15.08 -15.29 -1.29
CA ASP A 70 -14.61 -14.11 -2.03
C ASP A 70 -14.17 -12.95 -1.11
N ASP A 71 -14.69 -12.94 0.13
CA ASP A 71 -14.47 -11.90 1.14
C ASP A 71 -13.58 -12.44 2.27
N GLY A 72 -12.36 -12.85 1.96
CA GLY A 72 -11.35 -13.19 2.98
C GLY A 72 -11.01 -12.00 3.89
N PRO A 73 -10.61 -12.22 5.15
CA PRO A 73 -10.21 -11.14 6.03
C PRO A 73 -9.02 -10.38 5.45
N ARG A 74 -9.14 -9.05 5.40
CA ARG A 74 -8.03 -8.16 5.06
C ARG A 74 -7.12 -8.04 6.27
N VAL A 75 -5.81 -8.11 6.05
CA VAL A 75 -4.81 -7.95 7.11
C VAL A 75 -4.40 -6.49 7.32
N ALA A 76 -4.76 -5.60 6.38
CA ALA A 76 -4.71 -4.13 6.46
C ALA A 76 -5.74 -3.54 5.47
N PRO A 77 -5.98 -2.22 5.39
CA PRO A 77 -6.84 -1.64 4.34
C PRO A 77 -6.39 -2.11 2.96
N TYR A 78 -7.32 -2.56 2.13
CA TYR A 78 -7.07 -3.09 0.77
C TYR A 78 -6.06 -4.27 0.63
N VAL A 79 -5.53 -4.81 1.74
CA VAL A 79 -4.53 -5.89 1.74
C VAL A 79 -5.20 -7.22 2.17
N ARG A 80 -5.53 -8.10 1.21
CA ARG A 80 -5.94 -9.50 1.50
C ARG A 80 -4.74 -10.44 1.46
N SER A 81 -4.62 -11.37 2.41
CA SER A 81 -3.53 -12.36 2.45
C SER A 81 -3.62 -13.37 1.29
N ALA A 82 -2.48 -13.76 0.71
CA ALA A 82 -2.41 -14.84 -0.29
C ALA A 82 -2.32 -16.22 0.36
N GLU A 83 -3.36 -17.05 0.19
CA GLU A 83 -3.34 -18.46 0.59
C GLU A 83 -2.58 -19.35 -0.40
N TRP A 84 -1.26 -19.25 -0.37
CA TRP A 84 -0.38 -20.05 -1.21
C TRP A 84 -0.60 -21.58 -1.15
N PRO A 85 -1.05 -22.21 -0.04
CA PRO A 85 -1.42 -23.62 -0.06
C PRO A 85 -2.58 -23.93 -1.02
N ASP A 86 -3.60 -23.06 -1.10
CA ASP A 86 -4.74 -23.28 -2.00
C ASP A 86 -4.46 -22.83 -3.44
N LEU A 87 -3.57 -21.85 -3.63
CA LEU A 87 -3.00 -21.52 -4.93
C LEU A 87 -2.14 -22.67 -5.47
N ALA A 88 -1.30 -23.30 -4.64
CA ALA A 88 -0.51 -24.47 -5.01
C ALA A 88 -1.41 -25.67 -5.36
N ASN A 89 -2.50 -25.90 -4.61
CA ASN A 89 -3.52 -26.89 -4.98
C ASN A 89 -4.14 -26.59 -6.36
N SER A 90 -4.32 -25.32 -6.71
CA SER A 90 -4.84 -24.92 -8.02
C SER A 90 -3.84 -25.19 -9.16
N LEU A 91 -2.54 -24.95 -8.95
CA LEU A 91 -1.48 -25.34 -9.92
C LEU A 91 -1.48 -26.85 -10.21
N THR A 92 -1.70 -27.71 -9.20
CA THR A 92 -1.79 -29.17 -9.42
C THR A 92 -2.98 -29.61 -10.27
N ARG A 93 -3.95 -28.71 -10.52
CA ARG A 93 -5.17 -28.96 -11.28
C ARG A 93 -5.14 -28.32 -12.68
N GLU A 94 -3.94 -28.01 -13.18
CA GLU A 94 -3.71 -27.38 -14.49
C GLU A 94 -4.38 -26.00 -14.61
N ALA A 95 -4.47 -25.25 -13.50
CA ALA A 95 -4.83 -23.84 -13.56
C ALA A 95 -3.74 -23.02 -14.28
N GLU A 96 -4.15 -22.07 -15.12
CA GLU A 96 -3.24 -21.18 -15.83
C GLU A 96 -2.36 -20.40 -14.83
N PRO A 97 -1.01 -20.53 -14.88
CA PRO A 97 -0.12 -19.92 -13.90
C PRO A 97 -0.29 -18.40 -13.76
N TRP A 98 -0.59 -17.71 -14.87
CA TRP A 98 -0.90 -16.27 -14.91
C TRP A 98 -2.05 -15.88 -13.98
N GLY A 99 -3.11 -16.69 -13.90
CA GLY A 99 -4.25 -16.45 -13.01
C GLY A 99 -3.94 -16.65 -11.53
N ILE A 100 -2.75 -17.16 -11.20
CA ILE A 100 -2.23 -17.32 -9.83
C ILE A 100 -1.13 -16.29 -9.57
N LEU A 101 -0.29 -16.02 -10.57
CA LEU A 101 0.67 -14.91 -10.55
C LEU A 101 -0.01 -13.57 -10.30
N VAL A 102 -1.31 -13.38 -10.56
CA VAL A 102 -2.08 -12.19 -10.12
C VAL A 102 -1.83 -11.79 -8.65
N CYS A 103 -1.53 -12.74 -7.76
CA CYS A 103 -1.22 -12.48 -6.35
C CYS A 103 0.14 -11.78 -6.14
N THR A 104 1.04 -11.90 -7.12
CA THR A 104 2.43 -11.41 -7.10
C THR A 104 2.68 -10.33 -8.15
N ASP A 105 2.02 -10.45 -9.30
CA ASP A 105 2.27 -9.72 -10.53
C ASP A 105 1.00 -8.95 -10.98
N GLY A 106 0.02 -8.72 -10.09
CA GLY A 106 -1.17 -7.91 -10.35
C GLY A 106 -2.13 -8.41 -11.46
N TRP A 107 -3.21 -7.64 -11.71
CA TRP A 107 -4.22 -7.96 -12.74
C TRP A 107 -4.03 -7.09 -13.99
N ASP A 108 -3.40 -7.63 -15.03
CA ASP A 108 -3.54 -7.07 -16.38
C ASP A 108 -4.90 -7.48 -16.98
N SER A 109 -5.55 -6.56 -17.69
CA SER A 109 -6.81 -6.78 -18.40
C SER A 109 -6.66 -6.65 -19.92
N SER A 110 -5.44 -6.42 -20.40
CA SER A 110 -5.03 -6.39 -21.79
C SER A 110 -4.17 -7.63 -22.11
N ASP A 111 -4.07 -8.00 -23.40
CA ASP A 111 -3.34 -9.20 -23.86
C ASP A 111 -1.80 -9.05 -23.81
N SER A 112 -1.28 -8.40 -22.77
CA SER A 112 0.13 -8.19 -22.49
C SER A 112 0.63 -9.25 -21.49
N ASN A 113 1.84 -9.78 -21.70
CA ASN A 113 2.31 -11.01 -21.04
C ASN A 113 3.14 -10.74 -19.76
N THR A 114 2.91 -9.59 -19.14
CA THR A 114 3.48 -9.04 -17.89
C THR A 114 2.58 -7.89 -17.45
N CYS A 115 2.34 -7.65 -16.15
CA CYS A 115 1.62 -6.42 -15.79
C CYS A 115 2.48 -5.17 -16.03
N ASP A 116 1.88 -4.12 -16.56
CA ASP A 116 2.47 -2.78 -16.53
C ASP A 116 2.37 -2.13 -15.13
N ILE A 117 1.61 -2.72 -14.19
CA ILE A 117 1.44 -2.24 -12.79
C ILE A 117 2.79 -2.16 -12.04
N HIS A 118 3.78 -2.95 -12.46
CA HIS A 118 5.09 -3.01 -11.80
C HIS A 118 6.23 -2.47 -12.67
N GLY A 119 5.91 -1.79 -13.78
CA GLY A 119 6.90 -1.27 -14.74
C GLY A 119 7.73 -2.36 -15.46
N GLY A 120 7.42 -3.64 -15.24
CA GLY A 120 8.22 -4.77 -15.74
C GLY A 120 7.90 -6.10 -15.05
N PRO A 121 8.60 -7.19 -15.45
CA PRO A 121 8.40 -8.52 -14.88
C PRO A 121 8.91 -8.63 -13.43
N VAL A 122 8.08 -9.17 -12.54
CA VAL A 122 8.46 -9.42 -11.13
C VAL A 122 9.62 -10.43 -11.05
N PRO A 123 10.72 -10.13 -10.34
CA PRO A 123 11.87 -11.01 -10.24
C PRO A 123 11.53 -12.37 -9.60
N PRO A 124 12.31 -13.43 -9.90
CA PRO A 124 12.04 -14.77 -9.37
C PRO A 124 12.25 -14.89 -7.85
N TYR A 125 13.00 -13.96 -7.24
CA TYR A 125 13.23 -13.85 -5.80
C TYR A 125 12.19 -12.99 -5.06
N CYS A 126 11.25 -12.37 -5.78
CA CYS A 126 10.13 -11.59 -5.25
C CYS A 126 8.81 -12.37 -5.30
N VAL A 127 8.01 -12.26 -4.24
CA VAL A 127 6.73 -12.97 -4.11
C VAL A 127 5.65 -12.15 -3.40
N GLY A 128 4.41 -12.26 -3.87
CA GLY A 128 3.27 -11.57 -3.27
C GLY A 128 2.86 -12.19 -1.95
N LEU A 129 2.74 -11.36 -0.92
CA LEU A 129 2.06 -11.74 0.33
C LEU A 129 0.53 -11.57 0.23
N THR A 130 0.05 -11.00 -0.87
CA THR A 130 -1.33 -10.53 -1.04
C THR A 130 -2.07 -11.22 -2.16
N PHE A 131 -3.39 -11.39 -2.04
CA PHE A 131 -4.23 -11.75 -3.19
C PHE A 131 -4.75 -10.45 -3.83
N ALA A 132 -4.22 -10.07 -5.00
CA ALA A 132 -4.61 -8.84 -5.67
C ALA A 132 -5.79 -9.04 -6.64
N ARG A 133 -6.97 -8.54 -6.27
CA ARG A 133 -8.05 -8.19 -7.21
C ARG A 133 -7.93 -6.72 -7.58
N LYS A 134 -8.79 -6.28 -8.50
CA LYS A 134 -9.00 -4.86 -8.79
C LYS A 134 -9.23 -4.07 -7.49
N TYR A 135 -8.40 -3.05 -7.25
CA TYR A 135 -8.37 -2.19 -6.05
C TYR A 135 -7.83 -2.82 -4.75
N ASP A 136 -7.15 -3.96 -4.81
CA ASP A 136 -6.33 -4.43 -3.69
C ASP A 136 -4.88 -3.96 -3.84
N THR A 137 -4.21 -3.78 -2.70
CA THR A 137 -2.77 -3.49 -2.62
C THR A 137 -1.94 -4.74 -2.89
N VAL A 138 -0.84 -4.58 -3.64
CA VAL A 138 0.20 -5.61 -3.82
C VAL A 138 1.35 -5.36 -2.83
N LEU A 139 1.61 -6.34 -1.95
CA LEU A 139 2.80 -6.34 -1.10
C LEU A 139 3.76 -7.44 -1.57
N LEU A 140 4.93 -7.03 -2.08
CA LEU A 140 5.96 -7.95 -2.57
C LEU A 140 7.06 -8.14 -1.53
N LEU A 141 7.25 -9.37 -1.06
CA LEU A 141 8.40 -9.75 -0.25
C LEU A 141 9.57 -10.14 -1.16
N ASP A 142 10.71 -9.52 -0.92
CA ASP A 142 11.97 -9.77 -1.63
C ASP A 142 12.92 -10.60 -0.76
N THR A 143 13.26 -11.79 -1.24
CA THR A 143 14.14 -12.73 -0.52
C THR A 143 15.64 -12.46 -0.71
N GLU A 144 16.03 -11.63 -1.67
CA GLU A 144 17.42 -11.25 -1.91
C GLU A 144 17.80 -10.00 -1.09
N TRP A 145 16.89 -9.03 -1.02
CA TRP A 145 17.05 -7.78 -0.27
C TRP A 145 16.48 -7.83 1.16
N SER A 146 15.72 -8.88 1.51
CA SER A 146 15.06 -9.04 2.81
C SER A 146 14.13 -7.86 3.17
N CYS A 147 13.46 -7.30 2.16
CA CYS A 147 12.53 -6.19 2.28
C CYS A 147 11.11 -6.57 1.82
N VAL A 148 10.15 -5.69 2.11
CA VAL A 148 8.81 -5.68 1.54
C VAL A 148 8.62 -4.37 0.79
N TRP A 149 8.23 -4.50 -0.48
CA TRP A 149 7.82 -3.40 -1.35
C TRP A 149 6.32 -3.19 -1.21
N TRP A 150 5.90 -1.93 -1.06
CA TRP A 150 4.50 -1.54 -1.09
C TRP A 150 4.25 -0.72 -2.36
N ILE A 151 3.85 -1.42 -3.43
CA ILE A 151 3.52 -0.76 -4.71
C ILE A 151 2.23 0.03 -4.54
N ASP A 152 2.19 1.24 -5.10
CA ASP A 152 1.12 2.22 -4.92
C ASP A 152 0.82 2.50 -3.42
N CYS A 153 1.87 2.61 -2.58
CA CYS A 153 1.71 2.97 -1.18
C CYS A 153 1.07 4.36 -1.04
N PRO A 154 0.01 4.52 -0.23
CA PRO A 154 -0.56 5.83 0.07
C PRO A 154 0.47 6.81 0.62
N ASP A 155 0.38 8.07 0.17
CA ASP A 155 1.24 9.17 0.60
C ASP A 155 1.28 9.30 2.13
N GLU A 156 0.19 9.05 2.84
CA GLU A 156 0.14 9.13 4.31
C GLU A 156 1.03 8.08 5.00
N ILE A 157 1.25 6.93 4.35
CA ILE A 157 2.12 5.86 4.85
C ILE A 157 3.56 6.08 4.38
N GLU A 158 3.77 6.61 3.17
CA GLU A 158 5.11 6.95 2.70
C GLU A 158 5.68 8.16 3.44
N SER A 159 4.97 9.30 3.41
CA SER A 159 5.34 10.59 4.01
C SER A 159 5.47 10.56 5.54
N SER A 160 5.12 9.44 6.18
CA SER A 160 5.47 9.09 7.57
C SER A 160 7.00 9.06 7.85
N ARG A 161 7.85 9.51 6.91
CA ARG A 161 9.33 9.62 6.91
C ARG A 161 10.00 10.26 8.15
N HIS A 162 9.24 10.69 9.16
CA HIS A 162 9.76 10.88 10.52
C HIS A 162 10.10 9.54 11.23
N TRP A 163 9.71 8.41 10.65
CA TRP A 163 10.19 7.10 11.09
C TRP A 163 11.70 6.93 10.75
N ARG A 164 12.55 7.09 11.76
CA ARG A 164 13.81 6.35 11.86
C ARG A 164 13.71 5.55 13.14
N ILE A 165 13.65 4.22 13.03
CA ILE A 165 13.91 3.37 14.20
C ILE A 165 15.35 3.68 14.62
N THR A 166 15.49 4.29 15.79
CA THR A 166 16.81 4.65 16.32
C THR A 166 17.61 3.37 16.60
N GLN A 167 18.94 3.45 16.59
CA GLN A 167 19.74 2.27 16.93
C GLN A 167 19.46 1.76 18.35
N GLU A 168 19.03 2.63 19.26
CA GLU A 168 18.62 2.25 20.62
C GLU A 168 17.33 1.39 20.60
N GLU A 169 16.38 1.65 19.70
CA GLU A 169 15.17 0.83 19.51
C GLU A 169 15.44 -0.49 18.78
N ARG A 170 16.54 -0.60 18.03
CA ARG A 170 16.95 -1.85 17.36
C ARG A 170 17.57 -2.86 18.31
N ASP A 171 18.24 -2.39 19.36
CA ASP A 171 18.93 -3.25 20.33
C ASP A 171 18.00 -3.78 21.45
N ASP A 172 16.84 -3.14 21.70
CA ASP A 172 15.99 -3.40 22.87
C ASP A 172 14.61 -4.00 22.52
N ALA A 173 14.62 -5.15 21.84
CA ALA A 173 13.44 -5.89 21.36
C ALA A 173 12.54 -6.51 22.47
N ASN A 174 12.47 -5.91 23.66
CA ASN A 174 11.73 -6.44 24.81
C ASN A 174 11.17 -5.39 25.79
N VAL A 175 11.10 -4.11 25.40
CA VAL A 175 10.48 -3.03 26.20
C VAL A 175 9.24 -2.49 25.47
N PRO A 176 8.06 -2.42 26.13
CA PRO A 176 6.89 -1.79 25.52
C PRO A 176 7.11 -0.27 25.39
N ILE A 177 7.17 0.22 24.15
CA ILE A 177 7.32 1.64 23.84
C ILE A 177 6.08 2.41 24.34
N ILE A 178 6.30 3.32 25.29
CA ILE A 178 5.28 4.24 25.79
C ILE A 178 5.19 5.41 24.81
N VAL A 179 4.01 5.64 24.25
CA VAL A 179 3.74 6.80 23.38
C VAL A 179 3.47 8.01 24.26
N GLU A 180 4.37 9.00 24.25
CA GLU A 180 4.03 10.36 24.65
C GLU A 180 3.41 11.10 23.46
N ASP A 181 2.32 11.83 23.71
CA ASP A 181 1.50 12.52 22.71
C ASP A 181 2.05 13.93 22.44
N ASP A 182 2.88 14.08 21.41
CA ASP A 182 3.34 15.37 20.89
C ASP A 182 2.28 16.01 19.97
N GLY A 183 1.12 16.31 20.58
CA GLY A 183 -0.07 16.83 19.92
C GLY A 183 0.17 18.13 19.13
N ALA A 184 0.32 17.98 17.82
CA ALA A 184 0.55 19.06 16.86
C ALA A 184 -0.38 19.02 15.64
N TYR A 185 -1.70 18.99 15.87
CA TYR A 185 -2.68 19.38 14.84
C TYR A 185 -3.25 20.78 15.15
N SER A 186 -2.79 21.77 14.39
CA SER A 186 -3.14 23.19 14.57
C SER A 186 -4.62 23.45 14.26
N LYS A 187 -5.34 24.00 15.23
CA LYS A 187 -6.80 24.20 15.20
C LYS A 187 -7.18 25.59 14.65
N ALA A 188 -6.63 25.98 13.50
CA ALA A 188 -6.61 27.38 13.06
C ALA A 188 -7.69 27.79 12.03
N ASP A 189 -8.06 26.96 11.05
CA ASP A 189 -8.83 27.41 9.87
C ASP A 189 -10.34 27.09 9.88
N ALA A 190 -10.89 26.72 11.04
CA ALA A 190 -12.31 26.44 11.19
C ALA A 190 -12.98 27.40 12.19
N LEU A 191 -13.22 28.66 11.78
CA LEU A 191 -14.38 29.51 12.18
C LEU A 191 -14.27 30.97 11.65
N GLN A 192 -15.11 31.33 10.67
CA GLN A 192 -15.72 32.65 10.38
C GLN A 192 -16.22 32.62 8.91
N LEU A 193 -17.46 32.97 8.53
CA LEU A 193 -18.62 33.55 9.23
C LEU A 193 -19.94 33.00 8.68
N SER A 194 -20.96 33.03 9.55
CA SER A 194 -22.39 33.03 9.23
C SER A 194 -23.03 34.22 9.99
N ASP A 195 -24.18 34.80 9.65
CA ASP A 195 -25.21 34.55 8.63
C ASP A 195 -25.72 35.92 8.11
N ASP A 196 -26.44 35.99 6.97
CA ASP A 196 -27.64 36.86 6.91
C ASP A 196 -28.65 36.55 5.79
N GLU A 197 -29.88 37.04 5.98
CA GLU A 197 -31.13 36.64 5.32
C GLU A 197 -31.35 37.20 3.89
N GLY A 198 -32.29 36.58 3.14
CA GLY A 198 -32.53 36.88 1.72
C GLY A 198 -33.72 37.81 1.41
N ASN A 199 -33.99 38.03 0.12
CA ASN A 199 -35.28 38.55 -0.38
C ASN A 199 -35.51 38.18 -1.86
N GLU A 200 -36.78 38.09 -2.27
CA GLU A 200 -37.23 37.70 -3.62
C GLU A 200 -37.43 38.91 -4.56
N SER A 201 -37.34 38.68 -5.89
CA SER A 201 -38.12 39.27 -7.01
C SER A 201 -37.26 39.47 -8.27
N ARG A 202 -37.56 38.87 -9.44
CA ARG A 202 -38.54 39.31 -10.48
C ARG A 202 -38.22 40.73 -11.04
N THR A 203 -38.09 41.00 -12.34
CA THR A 203 -38.50 40.34 -13.62
C THR A 203 -37.72 40.88 -14.84
N SER A 204 -37.71 40.15 -15.97
CA SER A 204 -37.71 40.68 -17.37
C SER A 204 -36.48 41.47 -17.88
N SER A 205 -36.16 41.57 -19.18
CA SER A 205 -36.66 40.92 -20.41
C SER A 205 -35.63 41.01 -21.56
N GLU A 206 -35.91 40.32 -22.66
CA GLU A 206 -35.49 40.60 -24.05
C GLU A 206 -34.08 40.23 -24.56
N SER A 207 -34.11 39.69 -25.78
CA SER A 207 -33.05 39.47 -26.79
C SER A 207 -33.70 39.87 -28.14
N PRO A 208 -33.11 39.70 -29.35
CA PRO A 208 -31.71 39.50 -29.80
C PRO A 208 -31.42 40.58 -30.91
N PRO A 209 -30.88 40.36 -32.16
CA PRO A 209 -30.07 39.28 -32.78
C PRO A 209 -28.94 39.75 -33.76
N THR A 210 -28.37 38.77 -34.50
CA THR A 210 -27.64 38.85 -35.82
C THR A 210 -26.21 39.40 -35.84
N SER A 211 -25.27 38.94 -36.69
CA SER A 211 -25.25 37.88 -37.74
C SER A 211 -23.79 37.45 -38.05
N ASP A 212 -23.62 36.22 -38.59
CA ASP A 212 -22.83 35.76 -39.78
C ASP A 212 -21.57 36.57 -40.21
N ASP A 213 -20.44 35.98 -40.66
CA ASP A 213 -20.27 34.97 -41.73
C ASP A 213 -19.04 34.03 -41.55
N GLU A 214 -18.97 32.95 -42.34
CA GLU A 214 -17.81 32.05 -42.51
C GLU A 214 -16.90 32.49 -43.68
N ASP A 215 -15.59 32.15 -43.67
CA ASP A 215 -14.82 31.90 -44.90
C ASP A 215 -13.63 30.94 -44.67
N GLN A 216 -13.19 30.27 -45.75
CA GLN A 216 -12.12 29.25 -45.79
C GLN A 216 -10.92 29.75 -46.62
N GLY A 217 -9.72 29.19 -46.42
CA GLY A 217 -8.60 29.45 -47.34
C GLY A 217 -7.26 28.83 -46.94
N ASP A 218 -6.86 27.78 -47.67
CA ASP A 218 -5.50 27.22 -47.65
C ASP A 218 -4.48 28.12 -48.39
N LEU A 219 -3.19 28.02 -48.05
CA LEU A 219 -2.08 27.61 -48.96
C LEU A 219 -0.68 28.13 -48.53
N GLU A 220 0.22 27.16 -48.33
CA GLU A 220 1.62 27.01 -48.80
C GLU A 220 2.67 28.16 -48.86
N ASP A 221 3.90 27.75 -48.48
CA ASP A 221 5.24 28.10 -49.00
C ASP A 221 5.90 29.48 -48.78
N GLY A 222 7.21 29.44 -48.45
CA GLY A 222 8.13 30.57 -48.71
C GLY A 222 9.33 30.77 -47.77
N PHE A 223 10.43 30.06 -48.05
CA PHE A 223 11.86 30.48 -47.91
C PHE A 223 12.06 32.04 -47.99
N VAL A 224 12.98 32.76 -47.30
CA VAL A 224 14.46 32.63 -47.22
C VAL A 224 15.05 33.55 -46.10
N GLN A 225 16.30 33.25 -45.67
CA GLN A 225 17.43 34.17 -45.35
C GLN A 225 17.52 34.91 -44.00
N ASP A 226 18.49 34.46 -43.20
CA ASP A 226 19.72 35.18 -42.80
C ASP A 226 19.66 36.69 -42.53
N ASP A 227 19.94 37.06 -41.28
CA ASP A 227 20.81 38.21 -40.95
C ASP A 227 21.68 37.81 -39.74
N GLU A 228 23.00 37.89 -39.90
CA GLU A 228 24.00 37.67 -38.84
C GLU A 228 24.17 38.95 -38.01
N ASP A 229 24.09 38.88 -36.68
CA ASP A 229 24.54 39.97 -35.79
C ASP A 229 25.76 39.50 -34.95
N PRO A 230 26.97 40.05 -35.19
CA PRO A 230 28.20 39.53 -34.60
C PRO A 230 28.60 40.23 -33.29
N ASN A 231 29.14 39.45 -32.35
CA ASN A 231 29.86 39.88 -31.15
C ASN A 231 29.10 40.79 -30.15
N SER A 232 28.53 40.15 -29.12
CA SER A 232 28.56 40.71 -27.77
C SER A 232 29.39 39.78 -26.88
N ASP A 233 30.62 40.21 -26.57
CA ASP A 233 31.52 39.46 -25.69
C ASP A 233 30.91 39.32 -24.29
N GLY A 234 30.58 38.08 -23.90
CA GLY A 234 29.90 37.75 -22.64
C GLY A 234 30.63 36.63 -21.90
N VAL A 235 31.59 37.05 -21.07
CA VAL A 235 32.16 36.39 -19.87
C VAL A 235 32.21 34.84 -19.85
N GLU A 236 33.44 34.31 -19.84
CA GLU A 236 33.74 32.95 -19.36
C GLU A 236 33.49 32.86 -17.84
N ASP A 237 32.24 32.70 -17.42
CA ASP A 237 31.91 32.19 -16.09
C ASP A 237 31.81 30.66 -16.20
N GLY A 238 32.98 30.01 -16.07
CA GLY A 238 33.07 28.57 -15.87
C GLY A 238 32.62 28.22 -14.46
N GLU A 239 31.31 28.23 -14.25
CA GLU A 239 30.68 27.50 -13.16
C GLU A 239 30.78 26.02 -13.54
N ASP A 240 31.84 25.36 -13.03
CA ASP A 240 31.85 23.91 -12.85
C ASP A 240 30.72 23.59 -11.86
N GLU A 241 29.47 23.57 -12.37
CA GLU A 241 28.35 22.83 -11.78
C GLU A 241 28.84 21.38 -11.73
N ALA A 242 29.42 21.01 -10.60
CA ALA A 242 29.52 19.63 -10.23
C ALA A 242 28.07 19.18 -10.04
N ASP A 243 27.53 18.57 -11.10
CA ASP A 243 26.41 17.65 -11.00
C ASP A 243 26.85 16.56 -10.00
N ASP A 244 26.67 16.83 -8.71
CA ASP A 244 26.62 15.84 -7.62
C ASP A 244 25.31 15.04 -7.79
N ASP A 245 25.13 14.49 -9.01
CA ASP A 245 24.36 13.29 -9.28
C ASP A 245 25.14 12.13 -8.61
N ASP A 246 25.15 12.14 -7.27
CA ASP A 246 25.21 10.92 -6.46
C ASP A 246 23.90 10.16 -6.78
N ASP A 247 23.84 9.59 -7.99
CA ASP A 247 22.95 8.49 -8.32
C ASP A 247 23.24 7.42 -7.26
N ASP A 248 22.33 7.31 -6.29
CA ASP A 248 22.27 6.24 -5.28
C ASP A 248 21.97 4.90 -6.01
N ASP A 249 22.90 4.44 -6.87
CA ASP A 249 22.90 3.11 -7.48
C ASP A 249 23.07 2.08 -6.36
N ASP A 250 21.92 1.75 -5.78
CA ASP A 250 21.80 0.74 -4.75
C ASP A 250 22.08 -0.68 -5.27
N GLY A 251 22.39 -0.82 -6.57
CA GLY A 251 22.74 -2.06 -7.25
C GLY A 251 21.55 -2.78 -7.87
N ARG A 252 20.39 -2.13 -7.95
CA ARG A 252 19.16 -2.70 -8.52
C ARG A 252 18.96 -2.38 -9.99
N PRO A 253 18.19 -3.20 -10.73
CA PRO A 253 17.80 -2.86 -12.09
C PRO A 253 17.04 -1.53 -12.15
N GLU A 254 17.40 -0.67 -13.09
CA GLU A 254 16.79 0.65 -13.38
C GLU A 254 15.25 0.62 -13.35
N TRP A 255 14.61 -0.36 -14.00
CA TRP A 255 13.14 -0.51 -14.03
C TRP A 255 12.49 -0.73 -12.65
N MET A 256 13.24 -1.19 -11.65
CA MET A 256 12.78 -1.33 -10.26
C MET A 256 12.87 0.00 -9.51
N GLN A 257 13.86 0.83 -9.81
CA GLN A 257 14.13 2.08 -9.08
C GLN A 257 12.98 3.08 -9.27
N ASP A 258 12.48 3.26 -10.49
CA ASP A 258 11.41 4.24 -10.76
C ASP A 258 10.01 3.82 -10.29
N SER A 259 9.73 2.50 -10.26
CA SER A 259 8.35 1.98 -10.10
C SER A 259 8.09 1.26 -8.77
N TRP A 260 9.12 0.91 -8.00
CA TRP A 260 8.97 0.09 -6.78
C TRP A 260 9.38 0.89 -5.55
N HIS A 261 8.62 1.93 -5.24
CA HIS A 261 8.78 2.68 -3.99
C HIS A 261 7.43 2.87 -3.31
N PRO A 262 7.41 2.96 -1.96
CA PRO A 262 8.49 2.75 -0.99
C PRO A 262 8.74 1.28 -0.60
N GLN A 263 9.84 1.05 0.14
CA GLN A 263 10.24 -0.24 0.69
C GLN A 263 10.72 -0.17 2.14
N TRP A 264 10.66 -1.31 2.84
CA TRP A 264 11.11 -1.47 4.22
C TRP A 264 11.73 -2.85 4.44
N LEU A 265 12.73 -2.96 5.31
CA LEU A 265 13.20 -4.29 5.76
C LEU A 265 12.02 -5.07 6.37
N ILE A 266 11.94 -6.38 6.14
CA ILE A 266 10.83 -7.23 6.62
C ILE A 266 10.41 -6.96 8.08
N PRO A 267 11.29 -6.94 9.09
CA PRO A 267 10.89 -6.61 10.47
C PRO A 267 10.31 -5.19 10.61
N GLU A 268 10.94 -4.20 9.98
CA GLU A 268 10.53 -2.79 10.06
C GLU A 268 9.17 -2.56 9.40
N PHE A 269 8.91 -3.25 8.28
CA PHE A 269 7.61 -3.27 7.61
C PHE A 269 6.51 -3.75 8.56
N PHE A 270 6.67 -4.92 9.17
CA PHE A 270 5.62 -5.49 10.02
C PHE A 270 5.43 -4.73 11.34
N GLU A 271 6.47 -4.10 11.90
CA GLU A 271 6.29 -3.16 13.01
C GLU A 271 5.54 -1.88 12.60
N LYS A 272 5.83 -1.32 11.42
CA LYS A 272 5.05 -0.19 10.86
C LYS A 272 3.57 -0.57 10.72
N MET A 273 3.27 -1.76 10.19
CA MET A 273 1.88 -2.24 10.07
C MET A 273 1.18 -2.34 11.43
N LYS A 274 1.84 -2.89 12.46
CA LYS A 274 1.29 -2.93 13.84
C LYS A 274 1.03 -1.52 14.38
N ARG A 275 1.96 -0.57 14.14
CA ARG A 275 1.86 0.80 14.65
C ARG A 275 0.64 1.54 14.10
N HIS A 276 0.36 1.42 12.80
CA HIS A 276 -0.86 2.00 12.20
C HIS A 276 -2.16 1.43 12.81
N PHE A 277 -2.20 0.14 13.16
CA PHE A 277 -3.32 -0.42 13.93
C PHE A 277 -3.38 0.15 15.37
N GLN A 278 -2.24 0.30 16.06
CA GLN A 278 -2.17 0.87 17.43
C GLN A 278 -2.62 2.35 17.47
N GLN A 279 -2.27 3.12 16.43
CA GLN A 279 -2.65 4.52 16.27
C GLN A 279 -4.11 4.67 15.81
N LEU A 280 -4.70 3.61 15.23
CA LEU A 280 -6.00 3.59 14.55
C LEU A 280 -5.98 4.41 13.24
N ASP A 281 -4.88 4.32 12.52
CA ASP A 281 -4.80 4.66 11.10
C ASP A 281 -5.36 3.51 10.26
N PHE A 282 -5.18 2.27 10.72
CA PHE A 282 -5.92 1.10 10.24
C PHE A 282 -7.03 0.78 11.24
N VAL A 283 -8.29 0.89 10.82
CA VAL A 283 -9.46 0.79 11.71
C VAL A 283 -10.34 -0.41 11.32
N PRO A 284 -10.33 -1.52 12.07
CA PRO A 284 -11.15 -2.67 11.74
C PRO A 284 -12.65 -2.35 11.93
N LYS A 285 -13.42 -2.57 10.86
CA LYS A 285 -14.88 -2.42 10.79
C LYS A 285 -15.61 -3.65 11.31
N ASP A 286 -14.99 -4.81 11.18
CA ASP A 286 -15.44 -6.08 11.76
C ASP A 286 -14.26 -7.07 11.81
N SER A 287 -14.53 -8.38 11.88
CA SER A 287 -13.51 -9.43 11.93
C SER A 287 -12.87 -9.75 10.57
N LYS A 288 -13.24 -9.04 9.51
CA LYS A 288 -12.74 -9.22 8.13
C LYS A 288 -12.29 -7.91 7.50
N GLU A 289 -13.05 -6.83 7.65
CA GLU A 289 -12.81 -5.58 6.93
C GLU A 289 -12.04 -4.56 7.77
N VAL A 290 -11.06 -3.90 7.16
CA VAL A 290 -10.22 -2.84 7.76
C VAL A 290 -10.32 -1.60 6.88
N LEU A 291 -10.60 -0.46 7.50
CA LEU A 291 -10.76 0.84 6.86
C LEU A 291 -9.51 1.70 7.06
N GLU A 292 -9.29 2.62 6.11
CA GLU A 292 -8.34 3.71 6.28
C GLU A 292 -8.90 4.76 7.25
N GLY A 293 -8.04 5.22 8.16
CA GLY A 293 -8.37 6.12 9.25
C GLY A 293 -7.83 7.53 9.09
N TRP A 294 -7.13 7.85 8.01
CA TRP A 294 -6.62 9.20 7.72
C TRP A 294 -7.63 10.04 6.92
N PRO A 295 -7.61 11.38 7.07
CA PRO A 295 -8.55 12.24 6.35
C PRO A 295 -8.20 12.30 4.87
N GLN A 296 -8.99 11.63 4.03
CA GLN A 296 -8.91 11.83 2.58
C GLN A 296 -9.63 13.12 2.16
N ASP A 297 -9.04 13.86 1.20
CA ASP A 297 -9.54 15.15 0.69
C ASP A 297 -10.86 15.02 -0.13
N ILE A 298 -11.29 13.79 -0.38
CA ILE A 298 -12.55 13.47 -1.06
C ILE A 298 -13.72 13.79 -0.13
N ARG A 299 -14.43 14.88 -0.45
CA ARG A 299 -15.54 15.48 0.32
C ARG A 299 -16.71 14.55 0.68
N ASP A 300 -16.73 13.32 0.19
CA ASP A 300 -17.72 12.29 0.56
C ASP A 300 -17.11 10.88 0.78
N ASN A 301 -15.87 10.77 1.29
CA ASN A 301 -15.37 9.47 1.74
C ASN A 301 -16.17 8.96 2.96
N THR A 302 -17.11 8.05 2.68
CA THR A 302 -17.99 7.42 3.67
C THR A 302 -17.26 6.42 4.57
N GLU A 303 -16.14 5.85 4.11
CA GLU A 303 -15.30 4.94 4.90
C GLU A 303 -14.52 5.69 5.97
N PHE A 304 -13.86 6.80 5.63
CA PHE A 304 -13.17 7.65 6.61
C PHE A 304 -14.15 8.14 7.70
N ARG A 305 -15.34 8.62 7.31
CA ARG A 305 -16.39 9.03 8.26
C ARG A 305 -16.90 7.88 9.14
N LEU A 306 -16.77 6.63 8.70
CA LEU A 306 -17.06 5.47 9.52
C LEU A 306 -15.88 5.15 10.44
N ALA A 307 -14.64 5.12 9.91
CA ALA A 307 -13.42 4.91 10.67
C ALA A 307 -13.31 5.90 11.85
N ASP A 308 -13.53 7.19 11.62
CA ASP A 308 -13.55 8.24 12.65
C ASP A 308 -14.59 7.98 13.76
N LYS A 309 -15.79 7.50 13.41
CA LYS A 309 -16.80 7.06 14.39
C LYS A 309 -16.39 5.80 15.17
N LEU A 310 -15.57 4.94 14.58
CA LEU A 310 -15.11 3.70 15.21
C LEU A 310 -13.90 3.92 16.12
N LYS A 311 -12.99 4.88 15.84
CA LYS A 311 -11.79 5.09 16.68
C LYS A 311 -12.12 5.29 18.18
N PRO A 312 -13.11 6.11 18.58
CA PRO A 312 -13.49 6.27 19.99
C PRO A 312 -13.99 4.97 20.64
N ILE A 313 -14.58 4.03 19.89
CA ILE A 313 -15.04 2.74 20.40
C ILE A 313 -13.83 1.88 20.79
N TYR A 314 -12.83 1.77 19.92
CA TYR A 314 -11.58 1.06 20.24
C TYR A 314 -10.88 1.64 21.48
N ARG A 315 -10.76 2.97 21.56
CA ARG A 315 -10.16 3.67 22.72
C ARG A 315 -10.96 3.41 24.00
N LYS A 316 -12.30 3.53 23.97
CA LYS A 316 -13.21 3.21 25.08
C LYS A 316 -13.05 1.77 25.59
N HIS A 317 -12.71 0.84 24.70
CA HIS A 317 -12.49 -0.57 25.06
C HIS A 317 -11.06 -0.93 25.44
N GLY A 318 -10.14 0.05 25.54
CA GLY A 318 -8.78 -0.13 26.06
C GLY A 318 -7.66 -0.21 25.01
N TRP A 319 -7.97 -0.03 23.72
CA TRP A 319 -6.96 -0.15 22.66
C TRP A 319 -5.95 1.02 22.68
N PRO A 320 -4.62 0.78 22.51
CA PRO A 320 -3.95 -0.49 22.19
C PRO A 320 -3.40 -1.26 23.40
N ASN A 321 -3.73 -0.90 24.64
CA ASN A 321 -3.22 -1.62 25.81
C ASN A 321 -3.84 -3.04 25.86
N LEU A 322 -3.05 -4.05 25.50
CA LEU A 322 -3.48 -5.44 25.44
C LEU A 322 -3.93 -6.03 26.79
N GLU A 323 -3.52 -5.44 27.92
CA GLU A 323 -3.99 -5.83 29.27
C GLU A 323 -5.39 -5.29 29.59
N GLU A 324 -5.77 -4.17 28.97
CA GLU A 324 -7.07 -3.50 29.16
C GLU A 324 -8.07 -3.78 28.04
N TYR A 325 -7.59 -4.19 26.86
CA TYR A 325 -8.38 -4.28 25.64
C TYR A 325 -9.41 -5.41 25.66
N ARG A 326 -10.70 -5.03 25.63
CA ARG A 326 -11.83 -5.96 25.62
C ARG A 326 -12.34 -6.20 24.20
N LYS A 327 -11.59 -7.00 23.43
CA LYS A 327 -11.89 -7.37 22.04
C LYS A 327 -13.37 -7.66 21.77
N GLU A 328 -13.97 -8.61 22.49
CA GLU A 328 -15.34 -9.06 22.22
C GLU A 328 -16.41 -7.98 22.48
N ASP A 329 -16.24 -7.17 23.54
CA ASP A 329 -17.13 -6.04 23.82
C ASP A 329 -16.94 -4.91 22.78
N CYS A 330 -15.70 -4.68 22.35
CA CYS A 330 -15.35 -3.73 21.30
C CYS A 330 -16.01 -4.08 19.96
N LEU A 331 -15.77 -5.30 19.45
CA LEU A 331 -16.33 -5.76 18.17
C LEU A 331 -17.86 -5.81 18.18
N LYS A 332 -18.48 -6.07 19.35
CA LYS A 332 -19.93 -6.02 19.53
C LYS A 332 -20.49 -4.59 19.45
N GLU A 333 -19.79 -3.61 20.00
CA GLU A 333 -20.18 -2.20 19.89
C GLU A 333 -19.93 -1.66 18.47
N VAL A 334 -18.77 -1.95 17.87
CA VAL A 334 -18.46 -1.65 16.46
C VAL A 334 -19.55 -2.19 15.53
N ARG A 335 -19.92 -3.48 15.65
CA ARG A 335 -21.01 -4.10 14.86
C ARG A 335 -22.38 -3.43 15.07
N THR A 336 -22.58 -2.72 16.17
CA THR A 336 -23.82 -1.96 16.43
C THR A 336 -23.79 -0.58 15.76
N THR A 337 -22.62 0.05 15.66
CA THR A 337 -22.40 1.36 15.01
C THR A 337 -22.33 1.29 13.48
N VAL A 338 -21.95 0.14 12.92
CA VAL A 338 -21.88 -0.10 11.45
C VAL A 338 -23.27 -0.38 10.83
N ARG A 339 -24.31 -0.58 11.65
CA ARG A 339 -25.69 -0.88 11.23
C ARG A 339 -26.58 0.37 11.16
#